data_AF-A0A5S4G9M6-F1
#
_entry.id   AF-A0A5S4G9M6-F1
#
_cell.length_a   1.000
_cell.length_b   1.000
_cell.length_c   1.000
_cell.angle_alpha   90.00
_cell.angle_beta   90.00
_cell.angle_gamma   90.00
#
_symmetry.space_group_name_H-M   'P 1'
#
loop_
_entity.id
_entity.type
_entity.pdbx_description
1 polymer ?
#
loop_
_entity_poly.entity_id
_entity_poly.type
_entity_poly.pdbx_seq_one_letter_code
_entity_poly.pdbx_strand_id
1 'polypeptide(L)'
;MNQHVSDNLRDVKSTKQQPEKRTMRFTLNGVLWSLQALFGFFFAGSGFGKVLLYDEALYAAAPRAVAWYAAVPQPLIVFIGVCEVLGGVGLILPAMARVKPMLTPLAAAGLTLTMILAAGFHIVRGEYALVPANLLLGGVAAVITAGRGKLRPVAPASITTSRALWSFAVLGAVVLLTFVPTWYTMTNVQF
;
A
#
# COMPACT_ATOMS: atom_id res chain seq x y z
N MET A 1 -7.92 5.64 70.06
CA MET A 1 -8.99 5.80 69.04
C MET A 1 -8.50 6.57 67.80
N ASN A 2 -7.26 6.33 67.31
CA ASN A 2 -6.64 7.20 66.28
C ASN A 2 -6.08 6.45 65.06
N GLN A 3 -6.19 5.11 64.98
CA GLN A 3 -5.64 4.35 63.84
C GLN A 3 -6.59 4.27 62.63
N HIS A 4 -7.91 4.39 62.84
CA HIS A 4 -8.88 4.33 61.75
C HIS A 4 -8.92 5.58 60.86
N VAL A 5 -8.40 6.73 61.33
CA VAL A 5 -8.37 7.97 60.53
C VAL A 5 -7.17 7.98 59.58
N SER A 6 -6.05 7.36 59.96
CA SER A 6 -4.84 7.33 59.14
C SER A 6 -4.95 6.42 57.91
N ASP A 7 -5.76 5.35 57.98
CA ASP A 7 -5.91 4.42 56.86
C ASP A 7 -6.75 5.02 55.72
N ASN A 8 -7.80 5.78 56.06
CA ASN A 8 -8.61 6.47 55.06
C ASN A 8 -7.84 7.56 54.28
N LEU A 9 -6.85 8.21 54.91
CA LEU A 9 -6.00 9.21 54.25
C LEU A 9 -4.97 8.58 53.30
N ARG A 10 -4.58 7.33 53.52
CA ARG A 10 -3.68 6.58 52.62
C ARG A 10 -4.42 6.12 51.37
N ASP A 11 -5.69 5.72 51.53
CA ASP A 11 -6.51 5.26 50.42
C ASP A 11 -6.89 6.39 49.44
N VAL A 12 -7.19 7.58 49.96
CA VAL A 12 -7.48 8.77 49.15
C VAL A 12 -6.25 9.25 48.35
N LYS A 13 -5.02 8.95 48.82
CA LYS A 13 -3.79 9.29 48.10
C LYS A 13 -3.45 8.32 46.96
N SER A 14 -4.05 7.13 46.93
CA SER A 14 -3.88 6.12 45.86
C SER A 14 -4.79 6.39 44.66
N THR A 15 -5.92 7.08 44.88
CA THR A 15 -6.90 7.42 43.82
C THR A 15 -6.55 8.75 43.11
N LYS A 16 -5.28 8.92 42.75
CA LYS A 16 -4.90 9.80 41.64
C LYS A 16 -4.19 8.95 40.60
N GLN A 17 -4.97 8.11 39.93
CA GLN A 17 -4.62 7.63 38.60
C GLN A 17 -4.34 8.87 37.74
N GLN A 18 -3.06 9.20 37.59
CA GLN A 18 -2.63 10.13 36.57
C GLN A 18 -3.19 9.60 35.24
N PRO A 19 -3.85 10.44 34.42
CA PRO A 19 -4.23 10.00 33.09
C PRO A 19 -2.93 9.66 32.37
N GLU A 20 -2.64 8.38 32.16
CA GLU A 20 -1.54 7.95 31.31
C GLU A 20 -1.70 8.73 30.01
N LYS A 21 -0.75 9.63 29.72
CA LYS A 21 -0.62 10.21 28.38
C LYS A 21 -0.54 9.02 27.45
N ARG A 22 -1.62 8.74 26.71
CA ARG A 22 -1.69 7.68 25.71
C ARG A 22 -0.78 8.08 24.56
N THR A 23 0.53 7.98 24.76
CA THR A 23 1.52 8.12 23.70
C THR A 23 1.15 7.07 22.65
N MET A 24 0.82 7.49 21.42
CA MET A 24 0.53 6.55 20.34
C MET A 24 1.76 5.68 20.12
N ARG A 25 1.79 4.48 20.71
CA ARG A 25 2.82 3.50 20.46
C ARG A 25 2.53 2.89 19.08
N PHE A 26 3.23 3.37 18.06
CA PHE A 26 3.18 2.74 16.73
C PHE A 26 3.71 1.31 16.86
N THR A 27 2.80 0.33 16.77
CA THR A 27 3.20 -1.07 16.72
C THR A 27 3.67 -1.40 15.30
N LEU A 28 4.66 -2.29 15.16
CA LEU A 28 5.13 -2.76 13.86
C LEU A 28 3.96 -3.27 12.98
N ASN A 29 2.95 -3.90 13.58
CA ASN A 29 1.76 -4.33 12.86
C ASN A 29 0.94 -3.16 12.32
N GLY A 30 0.75 -2.10 13.11
CA GLY A 30 0.07 -0.87 12.68
C GLY A 30 0.82 -0.19 11.54
N VAL A 31 2.15 -0.05 11.67
CA VAL A 31 3.01 0.51 10.61
C VAL A 31 2.87 -0.28 9.30
N LEU A 32 2.94 -1.61 9.35
CA LEU A 32 2.77 -2.46 8.16
C LEU A 32 1.38 -2.30 7.54
N TRP A 33 0.32 -2.16 8.33
CA TRP A 33 -1.03 -1.88 7.81
C TRP A 33 -1.11 -0.52 7.11
N SER A 34 -0.56 0.53 7.72
CA SER A 34 -0.51 1.86 7.11
C SER A 34 0.28 1.85 5.80
N LEU A 35 1.45 1.19 5.77
CA LEU A 35 2.26 1.08 4.57
C LEU A 35 1.54 0.28 3.47
N GLN A 36 0.96 -0.88 3.78
CA GLN A 36 0.21 -1.68 2.82
C GLN A 36 -1.00 -0.93 2.25
N ALA A 37 -1.73 -0.17 3.07
CA ALA A 37 -2.84 0.63 2.58
C ALA A 37 -2.33 1.73 1.66
N LEU A 38 -1.40 2.57 2.11
CA LEU A 38 -0.86 3.66 1.30
C LEU A 38 -0.28 3.16 -0.03
N PHE A 39 0.55 2.13 0.02
CA PHE A 39 1.21 1.58 -1.17
C PHE A 39 0.25 0.78 -2.04
N GLY A 40 -0.71 0.09 -1.43
CA GLY A 40 -1.72 -0.67 -2.16
C GLY A 40 -2.59 0.24 -3.02
N PHE A 41 -3.05 1.36 -2.46
CA PHE A 41 -3.80 2.37 -3.21
C PHE A 41 -2.93 3.06 -4.26
N PHE A 42 -1.70 3.44 -3.91
CA PHE A 42 -0.76 4.07 -4.86
C PHE A 42 -0.49 3.19 -6.09
N PHE A 43 -0.08 1.93 -5.88
CA PHE A 43 0.24 1.01 -6.98
C PHE A 43 -1.00 0.57 -7.76
N ALA A 44 -2.15 0.42 -7.10
CA ALA A 44 -3.40 0.17 -7.81
C ALA A 44 -3.75 1.31 -8.76
N GLY A 45 -3.70 2.57 -8.32
CA GLY A 45 -3.96 3.73 -9.18
C GLY A 45 -2.92 3.92 -10.28
N SER A 46 -1.63 3.88 -9.93
CA SER A 46 -0.51 3.97 -10.88
C SER A 46 -0.60 2.88 -11.94
N GLY A 47 -0.86 1.64 -11.52
CA GLY A 47 -0.97 0.49 -12.40
C GLY A 47 -2.19 0.59 -13.30
N PHE A 48 -3.33 1.02 -12.76
CA PHE A 48 -4.55 1.19 -13.54
C PHE A 48 -4.35 2.24 -14.65
N GLY A 49 -3.70 3.36 -14.36
CA GLY A 49 -3.35 4.36 -15.38
C GLY A 49 -2.53 3.78 -16.52
N LYS A 50 -1.60 2.85 -16.23
CA LYS A 50 -0.84 2.12 -17.26
C LYS A 50 -1.67 1.10 -18.00
N VAL A 51 -2.60 0.42 -17.32
CA VAL A 51 -3.54 -0.51 -17.97
C VAL A 51 -4.37 0.23 -19.01
N LEU A 52 -4.85 1.44 -18.72
CA LEU A 52 -5.63 2.26 -19.65
C LEU A 52 -4.91 2.59 -20.95
N LEU A 53 -3.58 2.54 -20.97
CA LEU A 53 -2.78 2.72 -22.19
C LEU A 53 -2.90 1.55 -23.17
N TYR A 54 -3.76 0.56 -22.91
CA TYR A 54 -4.24 -0.36 -23.95
C TYR A 54 -4.99 0.38 -25.06
N ASP A 55 -5.58 1.54 -24.74
CA ASP A 55 -6.18 2.43 -25.72
C ASP A 55 -5.08 3.18 -26.48
N GLU A 56 -5.08 3.02 -27.80
CA GLU A 56 -4.06 3.60 -28.70
C GLU A 56 -4.03 5.14 -28.66
N ALA A 57 -5.19 5.79 -28.49
CA ALA A 57 -5.26 7.25 -28.43
C ALA A 57 -4.66 7.77 -27.12
N LEU A 58 -4.93 7.08 -26.01
CA LEU A 58 -4.30 7.40 -24.72
C LEU A 58 -2.78 7.15 -24.76
N TYR A 59 -2.34 6.02 -25.33
CA TYR A 59 -0.93 5.74 -25.48
C TYR A 59 -0.20 6.79 -26.33
N ALA A 60 -0.81 7.25 -27.44
CA ALA A 60 -0.22 8.26 -28.30
C ALA A 60 0.04 9.61 -27.57
N ALA A 61 -0.78 9.95 -26.57
CA ALA A 61 -0.62 11.17 -25.77
C ALA A 61 0.30 10.99 -24.55
N ALA A 62 0.37 9.77 -24.00
CA ALA A 62 1.02 9.50 -22.71
C ALA A 62 2.51 9.90 -22.62
N PRO A 63 3.35 9.76 -23.67
CA PRO A 63 4.74 10.21 -23.62
C PRO A 63 4.95 11.69 -23.33
N ARG A 64 3.93 12.55 -23.54
CA ARG A 64 4.00 13.99 -23.22
C ARG A 64 4.09 14.23 -21.72
N ALA A 65 3.42 13.40 -20.92
CA ALA A 65 3.45 13.48 -19.47
C ALA A 65 4.54 12.60 -18.86
N VAL A 66 4.84 11.46 -19.48
CA VAL A 66 5.79 10.46 -18.95
C VAL A 66 6.75 10.02 -20.05
N ALA A 67 7.90 10.69 -20.11
CA ALA A 67 8.85 10.57 -21.22
C ALA A 67 9.31 9.13 -21.50
N TRP A 68 9.48 8.29 -20.47
CA TRP A 68 9.99 6.93 -20.66
C TRP A 68 9.02 6.00 -21.41
N TYR A 69 7.73 6.33 -21.50
CA TYR A 69 6.77 5.53 -22.25
C TYR A 69 7.08 5.46 -23.75
N ALA A 70 7.75 6.47 -24.32
CA ALA A 70 8.23 6.43 -25.70
C ALA A 70 9.41 5.46 -25.92
N ALA A 71 10.07 5.02 -24.84
CA ALA A 71 11.26 4.17 -24.91
C ALA A 71 10.95 2.67 -24.88
N VAL A 72 9.68 2.28 -24.72
CA VAL A 72 9.27 0.88 -24.64
C VAL A 72 7.99 0.60 -25.45
N PRO A 73 7.78 -0.64 -25.89
CA PRO A 73 6.52 -1.03 -26.53
C PRO A 73 5.33 -0.87 -25.58
N GLN A 74 4.20 -0.37 -26.09
CA GLN A 74 2.95 -0.22 -25.35
C GLN A 74 2.50 -1.48 -24.58
N PRO A 75 2.57 -2.71 -25.15
CA PRO A 75 2.18 -3.92 -24.39
C PRO A 75 3.00 -4.14 -23.12
N LEU A 76 4.27 -3.70 -23.09
CA LEU A 76 5.11 -3.80 -21.90
C LEU A 76 4.61 -2.85 -20.80
N ILE A 77 4.17 -1.64 -21.17
CA ILE A 77 3.62 -0.67 -20.21
C ILE A 77 2.33 -1.20 -19.60
N VAL A 78 1.43 -1.75 -20.42
CA VAL A 78 0.18 -2.37 -19.97
C VAL A 78 0.47 -3.56 -19.06
N PHE A 79 1.44 -4.41 -19.41
CA PHE A 79 1.87 -5.53 -18.58
C PHE A 79 2.35 -5.07 -17.19
N ILE A 80 3.22 -4.04 -17.14
CA ILE A 80 3.66 -3.43 -15.89
C ILE A 80 2.46 -2.91 -15.10
N GLY A 81 1.50 -2.27 -15.77
CA GLY A 81 0.26 -1.78 -15.17
C GLY A 81 -0.55 -2.90 -14.49
N VAL A 82 -0.74 -4.03 -15.18
CA VAL A 82 -1.42 -5.20 -14.60
C VAL A 82 -0.67 -5.73 -13.38
N CYS A 83 0.66 -5.86 -13.46
CA CYS A 83 1.47 -6.27 -12.32
C CYS A 83 1.35 -5.32 -11.13
N GLU A 84 1.34 -4.01 -11.36
CA GLU A 84 1.17 -3.00 -10.31
C GLU A 84 -0.23 -3.04 -9.68
N VAL A 85 -1.30 -3.22 -10.48
CA VAL A 85 -2.67 -3.38 -9.97
C VAL A 85 -2.78 -4.64 -9.10
N LEU A 86 -2.30 -5.78 -9.59
CA LEU A 86 -2.32 -7.04 -8.84
C LEU A 86 -1.48 -6.95 -7.57
N GLY A 87 -0.33 -6.28 -7.65
CA GLY A 87 0.52 -5.98 -6.50
C GLY A 87 -0.21 -5.12 -5.46
N GLY A 88 -0.78 -3.99 -5.88
CA GLY A 88 -1.47 -3.05 -5.01
C GLY A 88 -2.69 -3.66 -4.32
N VAL A 89 -3.51 -4.39 -5.07
CA VAL A 89 -4.65 -5.15 -4.52
C VAL A 89 -4.18 -6.28 -3.60
N GLY A 90 -3.12 -6.99 -3.98
CA GLY A 90 -2.50 -8.07 -3.21
C GLY A 90 -1.87 -7.62 -1.89
N LEU A 91 -1.47 -6.35 -1.77
CA LEU A 91 -1.00 -5.77 -0.51
C LEU A 91 -2.09 -5.68 0.56
N ILE A 92 -3.37 -5.63 0.16
CA ILE A 92 -4.47 -5.33 1.08
C ILE A 92 -5.39 -6.55 1.26
N LEU A 93 -5.95 -7.08 0.17
CA LEU A 93 -7.06 -8.03 0.26
C LEU A 93 -6.72 -9.37 0.93
N PRO A 94 -5.61 -10.07 0.58
CA PRO A 94 -5.32 -11.38 1.16
C PRO A 94 -5.13 -11.32 2.69
N ALA A 95 -4.40 -10.31 3.17
CA ALA A 95 -4.20 -10.06 4.60
C ALA A 95 -5.49 -9.64 5.30
N MET A 96 -6.36 -8.85 4.66
CA MET A 96 -7.58 -8.34 5.26
C MET A 96 -8.69 -9.40 5.32
N ALA A 97 -8.89 -10.14 4.23
CA ALA A 97 -9.80 -11.28 4.17
C ALA A 97 -9.30 -12.47 5.00
N ARG A 98 -7.99 -12.49 5.31
CA ARG A 98 -7.24 -13.60 5.93
C ARG A 98 -7.27 -14.90 5.12
N VAL A 99 -7.53 -14.80 3.81
CA VAL A 99 -7.47 -15.91 2.86
C VAL A 99 -6.13 -15.88 2.15
N LYS A 100 -5.38 -16.98 2.30
CA LYS A 100 -3.99 -17.09 1.81
C LYS A 100 -3.17 -15.81 2.05
N PRO A 101 -2.98 -15.36 3.31
CA PRO A 101 -2.30 -14.10 3.61
C PRO A 101 -0.85 -14.01 3.11
N MET A 102 -0.23 -15.15 2.76
CA MET A 102 1.08 -15.22 2.12
C MET A 102 1.11 -14.60 0.71
N LEU A 103 -0.04 -14.36 0.08
CA LEU A 103 -0.09 -13.59 -1.17
C LEU A 103 0.31 -12.13 -0.97
N THR A 104 0.15 -11.57 0.24
CA THR A 104 0.52 -10.19 0.55
C THR A 104 2.03 -9.93 0.52
N PRO A 105 2.89 -10.71 1.22
CA PRO A 105 4.34 -10.56 1.06
C PRO A 105 4.81 -10.94 -0.34
N LEU A 106 4.12 -11.84 -1.05
CA LEU A 106 4.47 -12.14 -2.45
C LEU A 106 4.16 -10.98 -3.40
N ALA A 107 3.01 -10.32 -3.23
CA ALA A 107 2.63 -9.11 -3.95
C ALA A 107 3.63 -7.98 -3.69
N ALA A 108 4.01 -7.79 -2.43
CA ALA A 108 5.05 -6.84 -2.03
C ALA A 108 6.40 -7.15 -2.70
N ALA A 109 6.80 -8.42 -2.77
CA ALA A 109 8.04 -8.84 -3.42
C ALA A 109 8.01 -8.59 -4.94
N GLY A 110 6.86 -8.85 -5.58
CA GLY A 110 6.64 -8.53 -6.99
C GLY A 110 6.78 -7.03 -7.27
N LEU A 111 6.17 -6.18 -6.44
CA LEU A 111 6.31 -4.72 -6.54
C LEU A 111 7.77 -4.28 -6.32
N THR A 112 8.47 -4.85 -5.34
CA THR A 112 9.91 -4.60 -5.14
C THR A 112 10.71 -4.95 -6.40
N LEU A 113 10.45 -6.11 -7.00
CA LEU A 113 11.11 -6.52 -8.23
C LEU A 113 10.84 -5.54 -9.37
N THR A 114 9.58 -5.11 -9.57
CA THR A 114 9.22 -4.10 -10.57
C THR A 114 10.01 -2.81 -10.38
N MET A 115 10.15 -2.33 -9.14
CA MET A 115 10.91 -1.10 -8.85
C MET A 115 12.42 -1.26 -9.08
N ILE A 116 12.98 -2.43 -8.78
CA ILE A 116 14.40 -2.73 -9.08
C ILE A 116 14.63 -2.71 -10.60
N LEU A 117 13.76 -3.36 -11.37
CA LEU A 117 13.84 -3.38 -12.83
C LEU A 117 13.68 -1.98 -13.42
N ALA A 118 12.73 -1.18 -12.90
CA ALA A 118 12.54 0.20 -13.31
C ALA A 118 13.78 1.07 -13.00
N ALA A 119 14.37 0.93 -11.80
CA ALA A 119 15.59 1.64 -11.44
C ALA A 119 16.74 1.30 -12.39
N GLY A 120 16.96 0.01 -12.68
CA GLY A 120 17.97 -0.43 -13.64
C GLY A 120 17.73 0.14 -15.04
N PHE A 121 16.48 0.13 -15.51
CA PHE A 121 16.11 0.72 -16.80
C PHE A 121 16.44 2.22 -16.89
N HIS A 122 16.08 3.01 -15.87
CA HIS A 122 16.37 4.44 -15.87
C HIS A 122 17.87 4.74 -15.73
N ILE A 123 18.63 3.94 -14.97
CA ILE A 123 20.09 4.07 -14.85
C ILE A 123 20.76 3.87 -16.22
N VAL A 124 20.40 2.80 -16.94
CA VAL A 124 20.97 2.49 -18.27
C VAL A 124 20.72 3.62 -19.27
N ARG A 125 19.61 4.36 -19.11
CA ARG A 125 19.22 5.49 -19.96
C ARG A 125 19.75 6.85 -19.49
N GLY A 126 20.46 6.91 -18.36
CA GLY A 126 20.93 8.17 -17.77
C GLY A 126 19.82 9.01 -17.14
N GLU A 127 18.63 8.44 -16.92
CA GLU A 127 17.44 9.10 -16.34
C GLU A 127 17.48 9.05 -14.79
N TYR A 128 18.58 9.49 -14.20
CA TYR A 128 18.86 9.32 -12.76
C TYR A 128 17.83 10.01 -11.85
N ALA A 129 17.12 11.02 -12.34
CA ALA A 129 16.09 11.74 -11.58
C ALA A 129 14.94 10.83 -11.10
N LEU A 130 14.68 9.71 -11.79
CA LEU A 130 13.59 8.78 -11.45
C LEU A 130 14.04 7.66 -10.49
N VAL A 131 15.35 7.46 -10.33
CA VAL A 131 15.92 6.39 -9.51
C VAL A 131 15.55 6.52 -8.03
N PRO A 132 15.61 7.71 -7.38
CA PRO A 132 15.23 7.85 -5.97
C PRO A 132 13.80 7.41 -5.68
N ALA A 133 12.85 7.70 -6.59
CA ALA A 133 11.46 7.28 -6.45
C ALA A 133 11.34 5.75 -6.47
N ASN A 134 12.02 5.08 -7.41
CA ASN A 134 12.04 3.61 -7.49
C ASN A 134 12.67 2.97 -6.25
N LEU A 135 13.77 3.53 -5.74
CA LEU A 135 14.42 3.01 -4.53
C LEU A 135 13.53 3.19 -3.30
N LEU A 136 12.86 4.33 -3.16
CA LEU A 136 11.91 4.56 -2.06
C LEU A 136 10.73 3.59 -2.13
N LEU A 137 10.08 3.51 -3.30
CA LEU A 137 8.91 2.66 -3.49
C LEU A 137 9.27 1.18 -3.33
N GLY A 138 10.36 0.73 -3.97
CA GLY A 138 10.85 -0.63 -3.90
C GLY A 138 11.33 -1.02 -2.50
N GLY A 139 12.02 -0.09 -1.82
CA GLY A 139 12.52 -0.28 -0.46
C GLY A 139 11.40 -0.45 0.56
N VAL A 140 10.35 0.38 0.48
CA VAL A 140 9.18 0.22 1.35
C VAL A 140 8.43 -1.08 1.04
N ALA A 141 8.26 -1.44 -0.24
CA ALA A 141 7.69 -2.73 -0.61
C ALA A 141 8.52 -3.92 -0.08
N ALA A 142 9.85 -3.79 -0.04
CA ALA A 142 10.74 -4.81 0.54
C ALA A 142 10.56 -4.92 2.06
N VAL A 143 10.39 -3.79 2.75
CA VAL A 143 10.03 -3.76 4.17
C VAL A 143 8.70 -4.45 4.43
N ILE A 144 7.68 -4.24 3.58
CA ILE A 144 6.40 -4.94 3.70
C ILE A 144 6.58 -6.44 3.47
N THR A 145 7.38 -6.83 2.48
CA THR A 145 7.72 -8.24 2.18
C THR A 145 8.31 -8.94 3.41
N ALA A 146 9.36 -8.38 4.00
CA ALA A 146 9.99 -8.93 5.21
C ALA A 146 9.04 -8.87 6.42
N GLY A 147 8.31 -7.75 6.55
CA GLY A 147 7.35 -7.49 7.60
C GLY A 147 6.22 -8.50 7.66
N ARG A 148 5.60 -8.83 6.52
CA ARG A 148 4.48 -9.77 6.42
C ARG A 148 4.90 -11.21 6.18
N GLY A 149 6.07 -11.44 5.62
CA GLY A 149 6.60 -12.78 5.38
C GLY A 149 7.18 -13.43 6.64
N LYS A 150 7.93 -12.67 7.44
CA LYS A 150 8.69 -13.25 8.57
C LYS A 150 8.42 -12.56 9.92
N LEU A 151 8.40 -11.22 9.96
CA LEU A 151 8.40 -10.49 11.24
C LEU A 151 7.03 -10.46 11.93
N ARG A 152 5.96 -10.26 11.16
CA ARG A 152 4.56 -10.14 11.62
C ARG A 152 3.62 -10.78 10.59
N PRO A 153 3.70 -12.10 10.38
CA PRO A 153 2.80 -12.81 9.49
C PRO A 153 1.35 -12.71 9.96
N VAL A 154 0.43 -12.66 9.01
CA VAL A 154 -1.01 -12.68 9.28
C VAL A 154 -1.48 -14.13 9.28
N ALA A 155 -2.08 -14.56 10.39
CA ALA A 155 -2.61 -15.91 10.51
C ALA A 155 -3.80 -16.14 9.55
N PRO A 156 -3.81 -17.23 8.78
CA PRO A 156 -4.96 -17.61 7.96
C PRO A 156 -6.22 -17.81 8.82
N ALA A 157 -7.38 -17.47 8.28
CA ALA A 157 -8.67 -17.72 8.91
C ALA A 157 -9.77 -17.89 7.85
N SER A 158 -10.91 -18.47 8.25
CA SER A 158 -12.09 -18.54 7.37
C SER A 158 -12.67 -17.15 7.08
N ILE A 159 -13.26 -17.01 5.89
CA ILE A 159 -14.05 -15.84 5.55
C ILE A 159 -15.28 -15.81 6.46
N THR A 160 -15.49 -14.68 7.10
CA THR A 160 -16.75 -14.35 7.78
C THR A 160 -17.50 -13.32 6.96
N THR A 161 -18.83 -13.24 7.09
CA THR A 161 -19.65 -12.24 6.37
C THR A 161 -19.14 -10.82 6.60
N SER A 162 -18.78 -10.48 7.84
CA SER A 162 -18.19 -9.18 8.16
C SER A 162 -16.88 -8.91 7.40
N ARG A 163 -15.95 -9.88 7.35
CA ARG A 163 -14.69 -9.73 6.60
C ARG A 163 -14.92 -9.61 5.10
N ALA A 164 -15.87 -10.37 4.56
CA ALA A 164 -16.27 -10.26 3.16
C ALA A 164 -16.80 -8.86 2.86
N LEU A 165 -17.73 -8.36 3.68
CA LEU A 165 -18.28 -7.00 3.55
C LEU A 165 -17.19 -5.92 3.60
N TRP A 166 -16.26 -5.99 4.55
CA TRP A 166 -15.13 -5.07 4.61
C TRP A 166 -14.19 -5.21 3.39
N SER A 167 -14.00 -6.43 2.87
CA SER A 167 -13.23 -6.66 1.64
C SER A 167 -13.87 -6.02 0.42
N PHE A 168 -15.19 -6.13 0.28
CA PHE A 168 -15.93 -5.44 -0.76
C PHE A 168 -15.91 -3.92 -0.58
N ALA A 169 -16.05 -3.43 0.65
CA ALA A 169 -15.97 -2.00 0.94
C ALA A 169 -14.61 -1.41 0.56
N VAL A 170 -13.51 -2.11 0.87
CA VAL A 170 -12.16 -1.68 0.49
C VAL A 170 -11.94 -1.77 -1.02
N LEU A 171 -12.47 -2.81 -1.69
CA LEU A 171 -12.47 -2.85 -3.16
C LEU A 171 -13.20 -1.65 -3.76
N GLY A 172 -14.39 -1.33 -3.23
CA GLY A 172 -15.14 -0.13 -3.61
C GLY A 172 -14.33 1.15 -3.37
N ALA A 173 -13.64 1.25 -2.24
CA ALA A 173 -12.76 2.39 -1.94
C ALA A 173 -11.57 2.46 -2.93
N VAL A 174 -10.93 1.35 -3.28
CA VAL A 174 -9.86 1.33 -4.30
C VAL A 174 -10.42 1.84 -5.63
N VAL A 175 -11.58 1.34 -6.06
CA VAL A 175 -12.20 1.81 -7.30
C VAL A 175 -12.52 3.30 -7.25
N LEU A 176 -13.16 3.77 -6.18
CA LEU A 176 -13.61 5.16 -6.06
C LEU A 176 -12.46 6.15 -5.85
N LEU A 177 -11.42 5.78 -5.12
CA LEU A 177 -10.33 6.68 -4.75
C LEU A 177 -9.15 6.62 -5.71
N THR A 178 -9.04 5.55 -6.50
CA THR A 178 -7.90 5.37 -7.43
C THR A 178 -8.38 5.24 -8.86
N PHE A 179 -9.27 4.30 -9.19
CA PHE A 179 -9.60 4.02 -10.59
C PHE A 179 -10.47 5.12 -11.20
N VAL A 180 -11.51 5.59 -10.49
CA VAL A 180 -12.40 6.64 -11.00
C VAL A 180 -11.66 7.95 -11.27
N PRO A 181 -10.84 8.49 -10.34
CA PRO A 181 -10.05 9.69 -10.61
C PRO A 181 -9.03 9.47 -11.72
N THR A 182 -8.31 8.34 -11.71
CA THR A 182 -7.30 8.05 -12.75
C THR A 182 -7.94 7.94 -14.14
N TRP A 183 -9.06 7.23 -14.26
CA TRP A 183 -9.85 7.19 -15.51
C TRP A 183 -10.24 8.59 -15.95
N TYR A 184 -10.87 9.37 -15.07
CA TYR A 184 -11.31 10.72 -15.38
C TYR A 184 -10.16 11.60 -15.88
N THR A 185 -9.01 11.57 -15.19
CA THR A 185 -7.82 12.33 -15.61
C THR A 185 -7.31 11.89 -16.97
N MET A 186 -7.20 10.59 -17.23
CA MET A 186 -6.66 10.06 -18.48
C MET A 186 -7.56 10.38 -19.68
N THR A 187 -8.88 10.33 -19.51
CA THR A 187 -9.81 10.48 -20.64
C THR A 187 -10.28 11.92 -20.87
N ASN A 188 -10.28 12.78 -19.84
CA ASN A 188 -10.83 14.14 -19.96
C ASN A 188 -9.78 15.24 -19.85
N VAL A 189 -8.62 14.96 -19.25
CA VAL A 189 -7.54 15.94 -19.08
C VAL A 189 -6.40 15.51 -19.99
N GLN A 190 -6.46 15.94 -21.26
CA GLN A 190 -5.38 15.71 -22.22
C GLN A 190 -4.07 16.29 -21.67
N PHE A 191 -2.98 15.54 -21.81
CA PHE A 191 -1.62 15.93 -21.40
C PHE A 191 -1.01 17.00 -22.32
#